data_AF-A0A1J3DNG7-F1
#
_entry.id   AF-A0A1J3DNG7-F1
#
_cell.length_a   1.000
_cell.length_b   1.000
_cell.length_c   1.000
_cell.angle_alpha   90.00
_cell.angle_beta   90.00
_cell.angle_gamma   90.00
#
_symmetry.space_group_name_H-M   'P 1'
#
loop_
_entity.id
_entity.type
_entity.pdbx_description
1 polymer ?
#
loop_
_entity_poly.entity_id
_entity_poly.type
_entity_poly.pdbx_seq_one_letter_code
_entity_poly.pdbx_strand_id
1 'polypeptide(L)'
;CIGFHSRCQGPRDKANHDSAVEIQLQLSAFKMFLDLAGNHLSGKDFTEAFDAACFPLTLFSTSFNPGWASGISATIIHGLLGMLVEGGADNVNQCFLEASRFGSTELVRILLQIAQRNSLDVDVDLALGFASHYSKIETMDCLVEEGHAIAFLGPLMRAAERGCVQVVEWFVKRGCREMELCLALTAATSSSQVNIAAYLLPHVPRPVLTALSIEILKAAGERSGGSLHGVEFLLKSDFLSDPVATYSVADTIAKSEDESVPSELKTFLQEHWSEAAFNQGVMESRENFMNFMRVLKLGESAISLKDLPAPLRVAIAYMLLYRECVKAGGRLLSQRLRGQLVEAVKLLQGFDVDTEDVNKGHHHQLMAVLEHHLPLFLVKASSH
;
A
#
# COMPACT_ATOMS: atom_id res chain seq x y z
N CYS A 1 -9.80 33.25 -26.06
CA CYS A 1 -8.71 32.99 -25.10
C CYS A 1 -7.77 31.86 -25.53
N ILE A 2 -8.23 30.60 -25.69
CA ILE A 2 -7.35 29.47 -26.04
C ILE A 2 -6.72 29.59 -27.46
N GLY A 3 -7.47 30.11 -28.44
CA GLY A 3 -6.97 30.29 -29.82
C GLY A 3 -5.93 31.39 -30.02
N PHE A 4 -5.71 32.28 -29.05
CA PHE A 4 -4.75 33.40 -29.18
C PHE A 4 -3.30 32.92 -29.10
N HIS A 5 -3.02 31.85 -28.35
CA HIS A 5 -1.66 31.33 -28.15
C HIS A 5 -1.07 30.56 -29.33
N SER A 6 -1.89 30.23 -30.34
CA SER A 6 -1.35 29.71 -31.60
C SER A 6 -0.62 30.78 -32.43
N ARG A 7 -0.79 32.09 -32.13
CA ARG A 7 -0.33 33.18 -33.01
C ARG A 7 0.75 34.09 -32.42
N CYS A 8 1.07 34.02 -31.13
CA CYS A 8 1.96 34.99 -30.46
C CYS A 8 3.40 34.50 -30.22
N GLN A 9 3.97 33.65 -31.09
CA GLN A 9 5.41 33.30 -31.05
C GLN A 9 6.29 34.38 -31.71
N GLY A 10 6.20 35.63 -31.24
CA GLY A 10 7.08 36.75 -31.61
C GLY A 10 8.05 37.16 -30.48
N PRO A 11 9.05 38.03 -30.73
CA PRO A 11 10.18 38.26 -29.83
C PRO A 11 9.80 38.89 -28.47
N ARG A 12 10.49 38.44 -27.42
CA ARG A 12 10.00 38.30 -26.02
C ARG A 12 9.92 39.55 -25.12
N ASP A 13 10.51 40.70 -25.45
CA ASP A 13 10.71 41.74 -24.42
C ASP A 13 9.81 42.99 -24.53
N LYS A 14 9.22 43.28 -25.69
CA LYS A 14 8.21 44.36 -25.86
C LYS A 14 6.76 43.87 -25.82
N ALA A 15 6.53 42.57 -26.06
CA ALA A 15 5.18 41.99 -26.15
C ALA A 15 4.49 41.82 -24.78
N ASN A 16 5.23 41.76 -23.68
CA ASN A 16 4.67 41.53 -22.35
C ASN A 16 3.88 42.73 -21.79
N HIS A 17 4.28 43.97 -22.09
CA HIS A 17 3.55 45.16 -21.62
C HIS A 17 2.27 45.43 -22.42
N ASP A 18 2.31 45.24 -23.75
CA ASP A 18 1.14 45.41 -24.62
C ASP A 18 0.06 44.34 -24.36
N SER A 19 0.46 43.10 -24.06
CA SER A 19 -0.49 42.02 -23.78
C SER A 19 -1.28 42.23 -22.47
N ALA A 20 -0.68 42.80 -21.42
CA ALA A 20 -1.38 43.06 -20.16
C ALA A 20 -2.51 44.10 -20.32
N VAL A 21 -2.26 45.15 -21.11
CA VAL A 21 -3.26 46.18 -21.42
C VAL A 21 -4.37 45.60 -22.30
N GLU A 22 -4.02 44.79 -23.30
CA GLU A 22 -5.00 44.10 -24.16
C GLU A 22 -5.90 43.15 -23.36
N ILE A 23 -5.36 42.51 -22.33
CA ILE A 23 -6.11 41.61 -21.45
C ILE A 23 -7.06 42.36 -20.54
N GLN A 24 -6.58 43.45 -19.96
CA GLN A 24 -7.46 44.32 -19.19
C GLN A 24 -8.60 44.84 -20.07
N LEU A 25 -8.32 45.18 -21.33
CA LEU A 25 -9.35 45.55 -22.32
C LEU A 25 -10.31 44.39 -22.61
N GLN A 26 -9.83 43.17 -22.84
CA GLN A 26 -10.69 42.00 -23.12
C GLN A 26 -11.58 41.63 -21.92
N LEU A 27 -11.02 41.58 -20.71
CA LEU A 27 -11.77 41.34 -19.48
C LEU A 27 -12.77 42.47 -19.20
N SER A 28 -12.38 43.74 -19.45
CA SER A 28 -13.28 44.88 -19.29
C SER A 28 -14.40 44.89 -20.32
N ALA A 29 -14.11 44.50 -21.57
CA ALA A 29 -15.11 44.38 -22.62
C ALA A 29 -16.09 43.24 -22.33
N PHE A 30 -15.59 42.09 -21.84
CA PHE A 30 -16.45 40.99 -21.41
C PHE A 30 -17.30 41.38 -20.20
N LYS A 31 -16.72 42.07 -19.21
CA LYS A 31 -17.48 42.63 -18.09
C LYS A 31 -18.57 43.59 -18.55
N MET A 32 -18.23 44.52 -19.45
CA MET A 32 -19.22 45.45 -20.03
C MET A 32 -20.32 44.70 -20.79
N PHE A 33 -20.00 43.61 -21.49
CA PHE A 33 -21.00 42.75 -22.10
C PHE A 33 -21.91 42.10 -21.05
N LEU A 34 -21.37 41.56 -19.96
CA LEU A 34 -22.16 41.01 -18.86
C LEU A 34 -23.07 42.08 -18.22
N ASP A 35 -22.54 43.28 -18.00
CA ASP A 35 -23.30 44.42 -17.45
C ASP A 35 -24.44 44.85 -18.40
N LEU A 36 -24.20 44.83 -19.72
CA LEU A 36 -25.22 45.12 -20.75
C LEU A 36 -26.26 44.02 -20.86
N ALA A 37 -25.87 42.76 -20.73
CA ALA A 37 -26.79 41.63 -20.70
C ALA A 37 -27.68 41.69 -19.44
N GLY A 38 -27.18 42.27 -18.35
CA GLY A 38 -27.95 42.58 -17.15
C GLY A 38 -28.73 41.37 -16.62
N ASN A 39 -30.01 41.58 -16.29
CA ASN A 39 -30.88 40.53 -15.74
C ASN A 39 -31.35 39.49 -16.77
N HIS A 40 -30.84 39.51 -18.01
CA HIS A 40 -31.19 38.52 -19.03
C HIS A 40 -30.37 37.22 -18.89
N LEU A 41 -29.32 37.21 -18.05
CA LEU A 41 -28.55 36.02 -17.72
C LEU A 41 -28.99 35.47 -16.37
N SER A 42 -29.22 34.17 -16.31
CA SER A 42 -29.50 33.43 -15.09
C SER A 42 -28.24 32.75 -14.56
N GLY A 43 -28.24 32.34 -13.29
CA GLY A 43 -27.14 31.54 -12.73
C GLY A 43 -26.82 30.29 -13.55
N LYS A 44 -27.83 29.68 -14.20
CA LYS A 44 -27.63 28.53 -15.10
C LYS A 44 -26.78 28.87 -16.32
N ASP A 45 -26.95 30.06 -16.88
CA ASP A 45 -26.17 30.51 -18.03
C ASP A 45 -24.71 30.72 -17.63
N PHE A 46 -24.47 31.22 -16.41
CA PHE A 46 -23.13 31.34 -15.84
C PHE A 46 -22.51 29.97 -15.52
N THR A 47 -23.28 29.03 -14.96
CA THR A 47 -22.85 27.64 -14.71
C THR A 47 -22.43 26.95 -16.01
N GLU A 48 -23.23 27.04 -17.07
CA GLU A 48 -22.91 26.44 -18.38
C GLU A 48 -21.66 27.10 -19.01
N ALA A 49 -21.56 28.42 -18.94
CA ALA A 49 -20.38 29.15 -19.42
C ALA A 49 -19.12 28.78 -18.63
N PHE A 50 -19.26 28.55 -17.32
CA PHE A 50 -18.17 28.11 -16.45
C PHE A 50 -17.70 26.70 -16.82
N ASP A 51 -18.63 25.77 -17.00
CA ASP A 51 -18.30 24.41 -17.46
C ASP A 51 -17.61 24.43 -18.82
N ALA A 52 -18.14 25.20 -19.78
CA ALA A 52 -17.54 25.32 -21.11
C ALA A 52 -16.12 25.92 -21.07
N ALA A 53 -15.85 26.86 -20.16
CA ALA A 53 -14.53 27.44 -19.96
C ALA A 53 -13.55 26.46 -19.31
N CYS A 54 -14.01 25.69 -18.33
CA CYS A 54 -13.19 24.76 -17.56
C CYS A 54 -12.94 23.42 -18.26
N PHE A 55 -13.90 22.90 -19.03
CA PHE A 55 -13.81 21.61 -19.71
C PHE A 55 -12.48 21.38 -20.47
N PRO A 56 -12.01 22.28 -21.35
CA PRO A 56 -10.74 22.08 -22.03
C PRO A 56 -9.55 22.11 -21.08
N LEU A 57 -9.60 22.95 -20.04
CA LEU A 57 -8.54 23.06 -19.02
C LEU A 57 -8.48 21.80 -18.14
N THR A 58 -9.62 21.17 -17.90
CA THR A 58 -9.74 19.91 -17.14
C THR A 58 -9.19 18.72 -17.92
N LEU A 59 -9.60 18.52 -19.18
CA LEU A 59 -9.28 17.29 -19.92
C LEU A 59 -7.95 17.34 -20.70
N PHE A 60 -7.52 18.53 -21.13
CA PHE A 60 -6.38 18.67 -22.03
C PHE A 60 -5.24 19.47 -21.41
N SER A 61 -5.18 19.58 -20.08
CA SER A 61 -4.12 20.33 -19.36
C SER A 61 -2.71 19.94 -19.78
N THR A 62 -2.48 18.65 -20.10
CA THR A 62 -1.20 18.12 -20.58
C THR A 62 -0.97 18.29 -22.08
N SER A 63 -2.03 18.57 -22.86
CA SER A 63 -1.97 18.76 -24.32
C SER A 63 -1.89 20.25 -24.70
N PHE A 64 -2.26 21.16 -23.80
CA PHE A 64 -2.02 22.58 -23.94
C PHE A 64 -0.60 22.95 -23.55
N ASN A 65 -0.01 23.90 -24.28
CA ASN A 65 1.26 24.49 -23.89
C ASN A 65 1.09 25.14 -22.49
N PRO A 66 1.92 24.83 -21.47
CA PRO A 66 1.76 25.32 -20.09
C PRO A 66 1.79 26.87 -19.94
N GLY A 67 1.97 27.61 -21.03
CA GLY A 67 1.82 29.06 -21.06
C GLY A 67 0.42 29.59 -20.70
N TRP A 68 -0.63 28.76 -20.70
CA TRP A 68 -1.93 29.18 -20.15
C TRP A 68 -1.92 29.27 -18.62
N ALA A 69 -1.09 28.44 -17.99
CA ALA A 69 -0.98 28.26 -16.55
C ALA A 69 0.03 29.23 -15.90
N SER A 70 0.75 30.01 -16.71
CA SER A 70 1.79 30.91 -16.23
C SER A 70 1.65 32.32 -16.79
N GLY A 71 2.08 33.28 -15.97
CA GLY A 71 2.09 34.69 -16.33
C GLY A 71 0.71 35.21 -16.71
N ILE A 72 0.69 35.95 -17.81
CA ILE A 72 -0.42 36.80 -18.21
C ILE A 72 -1.69 36.00 -18.57
N SER A 73 -1.55 34.79 -19.12
CA SER A 73 -2.68 33.93 -19.47
C SER A 73 -3.45 33.42 -18.26
N ALA A 74 -2.73 33.09 -17.17
CA ALA A 74 -3.34 32.63 -15.93
C ALA A 74 -4.24 33.72 -15.33
N THR A 75 -3.81 34.98 -15.45
CA THR A 75 -4.62 36.15 -15.03
C THR A 75 -5.90 36.28 -15.84
N ILE A 76 -5.88 36.01 -17.16
CA ILE A 76 -7.10 35.99 -17.99
C ILE A 76 -8.06 34.91 -17.51
N ILE A 77 -7.56 33.68 -17.33
CA ILE A 77 -8.39 32.55 -16.93
C ILE A 77 -8.97 32.79 -15.55
N HIS A 78 -8.16 33.22 -14.59
CA HIS A 78 -8.62 33.59 -13.26
C HIS A 78 -9.66 34.71 -13.30
N GLY A 79 -9.45 35.75 -14.12
CA GLY A 79 -10.41 36.85 -14.29
C GLY A 79 -11.73 36.40 -14.91
N LEU A 80 -11.68 35.59 -15.96
CA LEU A 80 -12.86 35.03 -16.63
C LEU A 80 -13.67 34.15 -15.68
N LEU A 81 -13.03 33.15 -15.06
CA LEU A 81 -13.70 32.23 -14.15
C LEU A 81 -14.24 32.98 -12.92
N GLY A 82 -13.50 33.96 -12.39
CA GLY A 82 -13.96 34.83 -11.31
C GLY A 82 -15.23 35.61 -11.67
N MET A 83 -15.30 36.20 -12.87
CA MET A 83 -16.51 36.91 -13.33
C MET A 83 -17.72 35.97 -13.50
N LEU A 84 -17.50 34.74 -13.95
CA LEU A 84 -18.57 33.75 -14.08
C LEU A 84 -19.12 33.31 -12.72
N VAL A 85 -18.24 33.16 -11.73
CA VAL A 85 -18.61 32.88 -10.34
C VAL A 85 -19.35 34.06 -9.71
N GLU A 86 -18.84 35.29 -9.87
CA GLU A 86 -19.52 36.51 -9.41
C GLU A 86 -20.90 36.68 -10.06
N GLY A 87 -21.09 36.18 -11.29
CA GLY A 87 -22.37 36.12 -12.00
C GLY A 87 -23.36 35.07 -11.49
N GLY A 88 -22.92 34.11 -10.67
CA GLY A 88 -23.78 33.10 -10.04
C GLY A 88 -23.57 31.67 -10.52
N ALA A 89 -22.40 31.33 -11.09
CA ALA A 89 -22.04 29.93 -11.34
C ALA A 89 -21.92 29.14 -10.02
N ASP A 90 -22.59 28.00 -9.92
CA ASP A 90 -22.71 27.18 -8.70
C ASP A 90 -21.96 25.82 -8.74
N ASN A 91 -21.33 25.51 -9.87
CA ASN A 91 -20.64 24.25 -10.16
C ASN A 91 -19.13 24.26 -9.86
N VAL A 92 -18.61 25.27 -9.15
CA VAL A 92 -17.18 25.42 -8.86
C VAL A 92 -16.60 24.18 -8.18
N ASN A 93 -17.28 23.62 -7.19
CA ASN A 93 -16.82 22.42 -6.49
C ASN A 93 -16.80 21.18 -7.42
N GLN A 94 -17.80 21.00 -8.28
CA GLN A 94 -17.83 19.89 -9.24
C GLN A 94 -16.62 19.96 -10.19
N CYS A 95 -16.36 21.15 -10.76
CA CYS A 95 -15.22 21.38 -11.62
C CYS A 95 -13.88 21.16 -10.89
N PHE A 96 -13.78 21.61 -9.63
CA PHE A 96 -12.61 21.44 -8.79
C PHE A 96 -12.28 19.95 -8.53
N LEU A 97 -13.30 19.14 -8.24
CA LEU A 97 -13.14 17.69 -8.07
C LEU A 97 -12.71 17.00 -9.38
N GLU A 98 -13.30 17.39 -10.51
CA GLU A 98 -12.92 16.86 -11.83
C GLU A 98 -11.49 17.25 -12.22
N ALA A 99 -11.11 18.52 -12.04
CA ALA A 99 -9.75 19.00 -12.26
C ALA A 99 -8.74 18.19 -11.44
N SER A 100 -9.07 17.91 -10.17
CA SER A 100 -8.24 17.09 -9.27
C SER A 100 -8.11 15.65 -9.74
N ARG A 101 -9.22 15.07 -10.23
CA ARG A 101 -9.28 13.72 -10.80
C ARG A 101 -8.39 13.57 -12.03
N PHE A 102 -8.44 14.53 -12.95
CA PHE A 102 -7.66 14.48 -14.19
C PHE A 102 -6.19 14.94 -14.00
N GLY A 103 -5.90 15.62 -12.89
CA GLY A 103 -4.56 16.10 -12.55
C GLY A 103 -4.23 17.45 -13.18
N SER A 104 -5.25 18.30 -13.36
CA SER A 104 -5.10 19.64 -13.90
C SER A 104 -4.71 20.62 -12.80
N THR A 105 -3.49 20.44 -12.28
CA THR A 105 -2.95 21.11 -11.07
C THR A 105 -3.11 22.64 -11.11
N GLU A 106 -2.89 23.28 -12.25
CA GLU A 106 -3.07 24.73 -12.34
C GLU A 106 -4.54 25.14 -12.23
N LEU A 107 -5.44 24.39 -12.87
CA LEU A 107 -6.87 24.69 -12.76
C LEU A 107 -7.31 24.52 -11.30
N VAL A 108 -6.84 23.48 -10.61
CA VAL A 108 -7.06 23.29 -9.17
C VAL A 108 -6.59 24.52 -8.38
N ARG A 109 -5.38 25.05 -8.65
CA ARG A 109 -4.87 26.27 -8.01
C ARG A 109 -5.75 27.49 -8.26
N ILE A 110 -6.14 27.72 -9.51
CA ILE A 110 -7.01 28.85 -9.88
C ILE A 110 -8.36 28.74 -9.17
N LEU A 111 -8.94 27.53 -9.13
CA LEU A 111 -10.23 27.29 -8.47
C LEU A 111 -10.14 27.46 -6.95
N LEU A 112 -9.03 27.08 -6.30
CA LEU A 112 -8.79 27.37 -4.87
C LEU A 112 -8.79 28.87 -4.60
N GLN A 113 -8.09 29.65 -5.42
CA GLN A 113 -8.02 31.12 -5.27
C GLN A 113 -9.39 31.77 -5.47
N ILE A 114 -10.15 31.32 -6.47
CA ILE A 114 -11.51 31.81 -6.74
C ILE A 114 -12.45 31.44 -5.58
N ALA A 115 -12.39 30.21 -5.08
CA ALA A 115 -13.20 29.76 -3.96
C ALA A 115 -12.91 30.59 -2.70
N GLN A 116 -11.62 30.81 -2.38
CA GLN A 116 -11.21 31.64 -1.26
C GLN A 116 -11.70 33.09 -1.38
N ARG A 117 -11.56 33.71 -2.56
CA ARG A 117 -12.00 35.09 -2.79
C ARG A 117 -13.52 35.25 -2.68
N ASN A 118 -14.28 34.24 -3.13
CA ASN A 118 -15.75 34.28 -3.17
C ASN A 118 -16.41 33.58 -1.97
N SER A 119 -15.63 33.13 -0.98
CA SER A 119 -16.12 32.37 0.19
C SER A 119 -16.97 31.15 -0.22
N LEU A 120 -16.54 30.44 -1.27
CA LEU A 120 -17.17 29.20 -1.72
C LEU A 120 -16.59 28.02 -0.96
N ASP A 121 -17.47 27.06 -0.66
CA ASP A 121 -17.08 25.78 -0.06
C ASP A 121 -16.65 24.80 -1.15
N VAL A 122 -15.38 24.39 -1.13
CA VAL A 122 -14.82 23.38 -2.03
C VAL A 122 -14.23 22.25 -1.20
N ASP A 123 -14.53 21.01 -1.60
CA ASP A 123 -14.15 19.83 -0.83
C ASP A 123 -12.72 19.40 -1.18
N VAL A 124 -11.74 20.05 -0.55
CA VAL A 124 -10.30 19.82 -0.76
C VAL A 124 -9.89 18.40 -0.34
N ASP A 125 -10.48 17.87 0.72
CA ASP A 125 -10.17 16.53 1.22
C ASP A 125 -10.69 15.44 0.27
N LEU A 126 -11.90 15.60 -0.30
CA LEU A 126 -12.42 14.72 -1.34
C LEU A 126 -11.60 14.85 -2.64
N ALA A 127 -11.18 16.06 -3.00
CA ALA A 127 -10.28 16.29 -4.13
C ALA A 127 -8.95 15.55 -3.97
N LEU A 128 -8.37 15.54 -2.77
CA LEU A 128 -7.16 14.75 -2.46
C LEU A 128 -7.43 13.25 -2.62
N GLY A 129 -8.62 12.78 -2.23
CA GLY A 129 -9.11 11.43 -2.52
C GLY A 129 -9.11 11.08 -4.00
N PHE A 130 -9.61 11.97 -4.87
CA PHE A 130 -9.56 11.75 -6.32
C PHE A 130 -8.13 11.80 -6.88
N ALA A 131 -7.35 12.81 -6.52
CA ALA A 131 -5.97 12.97 -7.00
C ALA A 131 -5.11 11.75 -6.63
N SER A 132 -5.20 11.28 -5.38
CA SER A 132 -4.52 10.07 -4.91
C SER A 132 -4.99 8.80 -5.62
N HIS A 133 -6.30 8.65 -5.85
CA HIS A 133 -6.86 7.49 -6.56
C HIS A 133 -6.32 7.35 -8.00
N TYR A 134 -6.04 8.48 -8.65
CA TYR A 134 -5.50 8.55 -10.01
C TYR A 134 -4.01 8.90 -10.06
N SER A 135 -3.31 8.80 -8.93
CA SER A 135 -1.86 9.03 -8.79
C SER A 135 -1.37 10.37 -9.33
N LYS A 136 -2.14 11.44 -9.13
CA LYS A 136 -1.83 12.81 -9.56
C LYS A 136 -0.98 13.52 -8.50
N ILE A 137 0.28 13.12 -8.36
CA ILE A 137 1.17 13.57 -7.29
C ILE A 137 1.30 15.10 -7.21
N GLU A 138 1.56 15.77 -8.34
CA GLU A 138 1.66 17.24 -8.36
C GLU A 138 0.38 17.93 -7.89
N THR A 139 -0.77 17.34 -8.22
CA THR A 139 -2.07 17.84 -7.76
C THR A 139 -2.27 17.59 -6.28
N MET A 140 -1.82 16.45 -5.75
CA MET A 140 -1.82 16.18 -4.31
C MET A 140 -0.95 17.19 -3.54
N ASP A 141 0.22 17.55 -4.08
CA ASP A 141 1.08 18.60 -3.52
C ASP A 141 0.33 19.95 -3.45
N CYS A 142 -0.29 20.37 -4.55
CA CYS A 142 -1.10 21.60 -4.61
C CYS A 142 -2.26 21.59 -3.58
N LEU A 143 -3.00 20.47 -3.49
CA LEU A 143 -4.13 20.34 -2.56
C LEU A 143 -3.70 20.42 -1.09
N VAL A 144 -2.52 19.90 -0.73
CA VAL A 144 -2.02 19.98 0.65
C VAL A 144 -1.38 21.33 0.95
N GLU A 145 -0.57 21.87 0.04
CA GLU A 145 0.21 23.08 0.29
C GLU A 145 -0.62 24.36 0.13
N GLU A 146 -1.51 24.39 -0.87
CA GLU A 146 -2.32 25.57 -1.21
C GLU A 146 -3.76 25.38 -0.74
N GLY A 147 -4.30 24.15 -0.87
CA GLY A 147 -5.66 23.80 -0.44
C GLY A 147 -5.79 23.47 1.04
N HIS A 148 -4.67 23.28 1.76
CA HIS A 148 -4.65 22.92 3.18
C HIS A 148 -5.41 21.61 3.50
N ALA A 149 -5.41 20.63 2.59
CA ALA A 149 -6.01 19.32 2.84
C ALA A 149 -5.39 18.63 4.07
N ILE A 150 -6.22 18.03 4.92
CA ILE A 150 -5.78 17.40 6.18
C ILE A 150 -6.24 15.94 6.33
N ALA A 151 -7.21 15.48 5.55
CA ALA A 151 -7.77 14.14 5.68
C ALA A 151 -6.95 13.10 4.90
N PHE A 152 -5.83 12.64 5.47
CA PHE A 152 -4.93 11.68 4.79
C PHE A 152 -5.38 10.22 4.91
N LEU A 153 -6.07 9.86 5.99
CA LEU A 153 -6.44 8.48 6.30
C LEU A 153 -7.14 7.75 5.13
N GLY A 154 -8.24 8.29 4.61
CA GLY A 154 -9.02 7.65 3.56
C GLY A 154 -8.22 7.44 2.26
N PRO A 155 -7.61 8.51 1.71
CA PRO A 155 -6.69 8.43 0.57
C PRO A 155 -5.56 7.41 0.75
N LEU A 156 -4.87 7.43 1.90
CA LEU A 156 -3.76 6.52 2.20
C LEU A 156 -4.23 5.06 2.28
N MET A 157 -5.32 4.78 3.00
CA MET A 157 -5.88 3.43 3.08
C MET A 157 -6.22 2.88 1.71
N ARG A 158 -6.89 3.69 0.86
CA ARG A 158 -7.29 3.26 -0.48
C ARG A 158 -6.09 3.05 -1.42
N ALA A 159 -5.04 3.85 -1.27
CA ALA A 159 -3.78 3.63 -1.98
C ALA A 159 -3.10 2.32 -1.53
N ALA A 160 -3.14 2.03 -0.23
CA ALA A 160 -2.59 0.82 0.34
C ALA A 160 -3.35 -0.45 -0.10
N GLU A 161 -4.69 -0.44 -0.10
CA GLU A 161 -5.53 -1.54 -0.61
C GLU A 161 -5.24 -1.86 -2.10
N ARG A 162 -4.97 -0.83 -2.91
CA ARG A 162 -4.75 -0.97 -4.36
C ARG A 162 -3.30 -1.28 -4.75
N GLY A 163 -2.36 -1.26 -3.81
CA GLY A 163 -0.95 -1.48 -4.13
C GLY A 163 -0.26 -0.28 -4.79
N CYS A 164 -0.76 0.95 -4.60
CA CYS A 164 -0.20 2.14 -5.24
C CYS A 164 1.02 2.67 -4.47
N VAL A 165 2.21 2.11 -4.75
CA VAL A 165 3.47 2.42 -4.04
C VAL A 165 3.78 3.92 -4.01
N GLN A 166 3.71 4.60 -5.16
CA GLN A 166 4.08 6.01 -5.28
C GLN A 166 3.22 6.92 -4.38
N VAL A 167 1.92 6.65 -4.28
CA VAL A 167 0.99 7.43 -3.46
C VAL A 167 1.20 7.12 -1.97
N VAL A 168 1.43 5.86 -1.61
CA VAL A 168 1.75 5.48 -0.22
C VAL A 168 3.05 6.13 0.24
N GLU A 169 4.11 6.06 -0.56
CA GLU A 169 5.38 6.74 -0.25
C GLU A 169 5.20 8.23 -0.07
N TRP A 170 4.37 8.87 -0.89
CA TRP A 170 4.09 10.29 -0.80
C TRP A 170 3.47 10.65 0.55
N PHE A 171 2.45 9.90 1.00
CA PHE A 171 1.81 10.10 2.30
C PHE A 171 2.77 9.87 3.47
N VAL A 172 3.58 8.80 3.41
CA VAL A 172 4.59 8.52 4.45
C VAL A 172 5.61 9.66 4.55
N LYS A 173 6.10 10.18 3.42
CA LYS A 173 7.04 11.32 3.39
C LYS A 173 6.44 12.62 3.92
N ARG A 174 5.11 12.79 3.83
CA ARG A 174 4.37 13.94 4.38
C ARG A 174 4.11 13.83 5.90
N GLY A 175 4.50 12.73 6.54
CA GLY A 175 4.42 12.59 8.00
C GLY A 175 3.02 12.24 8.50
N CYS A 176 2.37 11.24 7.90
CA CYS A 176 1.11 10.68 8.40
C CYS A 176 1.19 10.29 9.89
N ARG A 177 0.04 10.37 10.57
CA ARG A 177 -0.07 10.00 11.99
C ARG A 177 0.13 8.49 12.17
N GLU A 178 0.59 8.12 13.36
CA GLU A 178 0.90 6.72 13.69
C GLU A 178 -0.30 5.77 13.46
N MET A 179 -1.50 6.20 13.84
CA MET A 179 -2.73 5.44 13.62
C MET A 179 -3.09 5.32 12.13
N GLU A 180 -2.82 6.35 11.32
CA GLU A 180 -3.08 6.30 9.87
C GLU A 180 -2.17 5.29 9.19
N LEU A 181 -0.88 5.25 9.58
CA LEU A 181 0.07 4.25 9.10
C LEU A 181 -0.34 2.83 9.52
N CYS A 182 -0.82 2.66 10.76
CA CYS A 182 -1.31 1.37 11.24
C CYS A 182 -2.54 0.89 10.44
N LEU A 183 -3.52 1.77 10.21
CA LEU A 183 -4.71 1.42 9.43
C LEU A 183 -4.38 1.13 7.96
N ALA A 184 -3.41 1.87 7.39
CA ALA A 184 -2.90 1.61 6.04
C ALA A 184 -2.18 0.25 5.95
N LEU A 185 -1.39 -0.12 6.97
CA LEU A 185 -0.75 -1.42 7.07
C LEU A 185 -1.81 -2.54 7.12
N THR A 186 -2.84 -2.39 7.95
CA THR A 186 -3.96 -3.34 8.03
C THR A 186 -4.68 -3.47 6.69
N ALA A 187 -4.91 -2.35 6.00
CA ALA A 187 -5.56 -2.33 4.69
C ALA A 187 -4.71 -3.05 3.62
N ALA A 188 -3.42 -2.73 3.52
CA ALA A 188 -2.48 -3.43 2.64
C ALA A 188 -2.43 -4.94 2.94
N THR A 189 -2.44 -5.30 4.22
CA THR A 189 -2.44 -6.70 4.68
C THR A 189 -3.72 -7.41 4.27
N SER A 190 -4.89 -6.81 4.48
CA SER A 190 -6.17 -7.39 4.04
C SER A 190 -6.22 -7.62 2.53
N SER A 191 -5.72 -6.69 1.73
CA SER A 191 -5.72 -6.82 0.27
C SER A 191 -4.52 -7.62 -0.26
N SER A 192 -3.77 -8.31 0.60
CA SER A 192 -2.57 -9.08 0.24
C SER A 192 -1.51 -8.28 -0.56
N GLN A 193 -1.45 -6.96 -0.34
CA GLN A 193 -0.47 -6.06 -0.95
C GLN A 193 0.85 -6.11 -0.20
N VAL A 194 1.53 -7.26 -0.29
CA VAL A 194 2.75 -7.57 0.48
C VAL A 194 3.85 -6.50 0.31
N ASN A 195 4.03 -5.97 -0.90
CA ASN A 195 5.03 -4.93 -1.15
C ASN A 195 4.74 -3.64 -0.36
N ILE A 196 3.47 -3.25 -0.26
CA ILE A 196 3.06 -2.08 0.52
C ILE A 196 3.16 -2.36 2.02
N ALA A 197 2.70 -3.55 2.46
CA ALA A 197 2.80 -3.94 3.86
C ALA A 197 4.27 -3.98 4.33
N ALA A 198 5.18 -4.49 3.50
CA ALA A 198 6.61 -4.49 3.74
C ALA A 198 7.21 -3.08 3.84
N TYR A 199 6.74 -2.17 2.98
CA TYR A 199 7.15 -0.77 3.03
C TYR A 199 6.63 -0.06 4.28
N LEU A 200 5.36 -0.26 4.65
CA LEU A 200 4.72 0.42 5.78
C LEU A 200 5.16 -0.11 7.14
N LEU A 201 5.41 -1.42 7.28
CA LEU A 201 5.68 -2.06 8.57
C LEU A 201 6.80 -1.37 9.39
N PRO A 202 7.96 -0.98 8.82
CA PRO A 202 9.00 -0.25 9.55
C PRO A 202 8.60 1.16 10.01
N HIS A 203 7.58 1.76 9.39
CA HIS A 203 7.11 3.11 9.70
C HIS A 203 6.03 3.13 10.79
N VAL A 204 5.41 1.99 11.12
CA VAL A 204 4.42 1.92 12.21
C VAL A 204 5.15 1.75 13.55
N PRO A 205 4.90 2.62 14.54
CA PRO A 205 5.54 2.50 15.85
C PRO A 205 5.20 1.18 16.54
N ARG A 206 6.23 0.53 17.09
CA ARG A 206 6.10 -0.74 17.81
C ARG A 206 5.03 -0.73 18.92
N PRO A 207 4.89 0.31 19.76
CA PRO A 207 3.84 0.34 20.77
C PRO A 207 2.43 0.24 20.18
N VAL A 208 2.20 0.85 19.01
CA VAL A 208 0.92 0.78 18.28
C VAL A 208 0.69 -0.64 17.76
N LEU A 209 1.71 -1.25 17.13
CA LEU A 209 1.64 -2.63 16.65
C LEU A 209 1.35 -3.63 17.77
N THR A 210 2.00 -3.48 18.92
CA THR A 210 1.76 -4.35 20.10
C THR A 210 0.38 -4.14 20.69
N ALA A 211 -0.09 -2.89 20.80
CA ALA A 211 -1.38 -2.58 21.38
C ALA A 211 -2.56 -3.06 20.51
N LEU A 212 -2.40 -3.07 19.18
CA LEU A 212 -3.44 -3.41 18.21
C LEU A 212 -3.19 -4.74 17.49
N SER A 213 -2.30 -5.60 18.01
CA SER A 213 -1.82 -6.77 17.29
C SER A 213 -2.95 -7.74 16.92
N ILE A 214 -3.93 -7.92 17.81
CA ILE A 214 -5.07 -8.81 17.60
C ILE A 214 -6.02 -8.19 16.57
N GLU A 215 -6.31 -6.90 16.71
CA GLU A 215 -7.20 -6.12 15.86
C GLU A 215 -6.68 -6.04 14.42
N ILE A 216 -5.36 -5.84 14.25
CA ILE A 216 -4.71 -5.83 12.93
C ILE A 216 -4.95 -7.16 12.21
N LEU A 217 -4.69 -8.29 12.87
CA LEU A 217 -4.86 -9.61 12.25
C LEU A 217 -6.34 -9.96 12.03
N LYS A 218 -7.23 -9.64 12.98
CA LYS A 218 -8.68 -9.83 12.83
C LYS A 218 -9.21 -9.04 11.63
N ALA A 219 -8.92 -7.74 11.55
CA ALA A 219 -9.37 -6.88 10.47
C ALA A 219 -8.75 -7.28 9.12
N ALA A 220 -7.48 -7.70 9.11
CA ALA A 220 -6.83 -8.22 7.92
C ALA A 220 -7.51 -9.50 7.41
N GLY A 221 -7.88 -10.41 8.31
CA GLY A 221 -8.62 -11.63 7.98
C GLY A 221 -10.03 -11.36 7.48
N GLU A 222 -10.76 -10.43 8.10
CA GLU A 222 -12.16 -10.12 7.76
C GLU A 222 -12.28 -9.55 6.34
N ARG A 223 -11.35 -8.66 5.97
CA ARG A 223 -11.35 -7.98 4.66
C ARG A 223 -10.50 -8.70 3.61
N SER A 224 -10.08 -9.93 3.88
CA SER A 224 -9.09 -10.66 3.08
C SER A 224 -9.58 -11.12 1.69
N GLY A 225 -10.89 -11.12 1.45
CA GLY A 225 -11.49 -11.63 0.21
C GLY A 225 -11.13 -13.10 -0.09
N GLY A 226 -10.80 -13.88 0.94
CA GLY A 226 -10.38 -15.28 0.85
C GLY A 226 -8.87 -15.52 0.74
N SER A 227 -8.04 -14.47 0.72
CA SER A 227 -6.56 -14.60 0.65
C SER A 227 -5.89 -14.11 1.94
N LEU A 228 -5.33 -15.05 2.71
CA LEU A 228 -4.59 -14.75 3.94
C LEU A 228 -3.09 -14.53 3.73
N HIS A 229 -2.64 -14.31 2.48
CA HIS A 229 -1.23 -14.13 2.18
C HIS A 229 -0.62 -12.88 2.85
N GLY A 230 -1.40 -11.80 2.99
CA GLY A 230 -0.95 -10.63 3.77
C GLY A 230 -0.78 -10.93 5.26
N VAL A 231 -1.70 -11.70 5.86
CA VAL A 231 -1.60 -12.15 7.26
C VAL A 231 -0.36 -13.04 7.44
N GLU A 232 -0.16 -14.00 6.53
CA GLU A 232 1.02 -14.85 6.51
C GLU A 232 2.31 -14.02 6.42
N PHE A 233 2.34 -12.99 5.56
CA PHE A 233 3.47 -12.08 5.43
C PHE A 233 3.78 -11.35 6.75
N LEU A 234 2.78 -10.79 7.44
CA LEU A 234 3.01 -10.10 8.71
C LEU A 234 3.61 -11.04 9.76
N LEU A 235 3.05 -12.25 9.88
CA LEU A 235 3.54 -13.26 10.83
C LEU A 235 4.98 -13.68 10.50
N LYS A 236 5.28 -13.98 9.23
CA LYS A 236 6.64 -14.29 8.76
C LYS A 236 7.61 -13.14 8.97
N SER A 237 7.13 -11.90 8.94
CA SER A 237 7.96 -10.71 9.11
C SER A 237 8.31 -10.40 10.57
N ASP A 238 7.80 -11.18 11.54
CA ASP A 238 7.88 -10.86 12.97
C ASP A 238 7.43 -9.41 13.22
N PHE A 239 6.18 -9.09 12.85
CA PHE A 239 5.69 -7.72 12.85
C PHE A 239 5.77 -7.03 14.23
N LEU A 240 5.86 -7.79 15.33
CA LEU A 240 6.07 -7.25 16.69
C LEU A 240 7.54 -7.11 17.09
N SER A 241 8.48 -7.56 16.23
CA SER A 241 9.90 -7.69 16.53
C SER A 241 10.17 -8.45 17.83
N ASP A 242 9.31 -9.43 18.10
CA ASP A 242 9.36 -10.34 19.24
C ASP A 242 8.69 -11.64 18.79
N PRO A 243 9.48 -12.68 18.46
CA PRO A 243 8.95 -13.95 17.99
C PRO A 243 7.92 -14.57 18.93
N VAL A 244 8.14 -14.46 20.25
CA VAL A 244 7.26 -15.05 21.26
C VAL A 244 5.92 -14.31 21.26
N ALA A 245 5.95 -12.98 21.24
CA ALA A 245 4.74 -12.18 21.15
C ALA A 245 3.98 -12.45 19.83
N THR A 246 4.68 -12.48 18.70
CA THR A 246 4.06 -12.71 17.38
C THR A 246 3.34 -14.07 17.34
N TYR A 247 3.97 -15.14 17.83
CA TYR A 247 3.32 -16.46 17.93
C TYR A 247 2.17 -16.48 18.95
N SER A 248 2.35 -15.81 20.10
CA SER A 248 1.31 -15.75 21.14
C SER A 248 0.04 -15.08 20.65
N VAL A 249 0.15 -14.03 19.83
CA VAL A 249 -1.02 -13.36 19.22
C VAL A 249 -1.74 -14.29 18.26
N ALA A 250 -1.00 -14.98 17.38
CA ALA A 250 -1.57 -15.95 16.45
C ALA A 250 -2.30 -17.10 17.18
N ASP A 251 -1.68 -17.63 18.24
CA ASP A 251 -2.26 -18.69 19.06
C ASP A 251 -3.51 -18.22 19.83
N THR A 252 -3.50 -16.99 20.34
CA THR A 252 -4.64 -16.37 21.03
C THR A 252 -5.86 -16.28 20.10
N ILE A 253 -5.65 -15.82 18.86
CA ILE A 253 -6.73 -15.74 17.87
C ILE A 253 -7.21 -17.13 17.47
N ALA A 254 -6.28 -18.08 17.27
CA ALA A 254 -6.60 -19.47 16.92
C ALA A 254 -7.48 -20.17 17.97
N LYS A 255 -7.22 -19.91 19.26
CA LYS A 255 -7.96 -20.49 20.40
C LYS A 255 -9.19 -19.68 20.80
N SER A 256 -9.41 -18.50 20.20
CA SER A 256 -10.49 -17.61 20.58
C SER A 256 -11.88 -18.21 20.34
N GLU A 257 -12.76 -18.11 21.33
CA GLU A 257 -14.20 -18.45 21.21
C GLU A 257 -15.04 -17.26 20.69
N ASP A 258 -14.39 -16.12 20.41
CA ASP A 258 -15.05 -14.93 19.89
C ASP A 258 -15.54 -15.15 18.45
N GLU A 259 -16.85 -15.20 18.28
CA GLU A 259 -17.55 -15.35 16.99
C GLU A 259 -17.29 -14.17 16.02
N SER A 260 -16.75 -13.04 16.50
CA SER A 260 -16.33 -11.94 15.63
C SER A 260 -14.98 -12.18 14.93
N VAL A 261 -14.25 -13.24 15.30
CA VAL A 261 -13.04 -13.65 14.58
C VAL A 261 -13.44 -14.38 13.29
N PRO A 262 -12.96 -13.96 12.12
CA PRO A 262 -13.25 -14.65 10.85
C PRO A 262 -12.87 -16.13 10.92
N SER A 263 -13.80 -17.01 10.55
CA SER A 263 -13.60 -18.47 10.63
C SER A 263 -12.42 -18.94 9.77
N GLU A 264 -12.24 -18.37 8.58
CA GLU A 264 -11.11 -18.67 7.70
C GLU A 264 -9.77 -18.30 8.35
N LEU A 265 -9.69 -17.14 9.01
CA LEU A 265 -8.50 -16.73 9.76
C LEU A 265 -8.22 -17.69 10.91
N LYS A 266 -9.25 -18.06 11.69
CA LYS A 266 -9.11 -18.98 12.81
C LYS A 266 -8.57 -20.33 12.35
N THR A 267 -9.16 -20.93 11.32
CA THR A 267 -8.70 -22.20 10.74
C THR A 267 -7.26 -22.10 10.24
N PHE A 268 -6.92 -21.05 9.49
CA PHE A 268 -5.55 -20.84 9.00
C PHE A 268 -4.53 -20.74 10.14
N LEU A 269 -4.83 -19.99 11.19
CA LEU A 269 -3.94 -19.86 12.34
C LEU A 269 -3.86 -21.19 13.12
N GLN A 270 -4.97 -21.91 13.28
CA GLN A 270 -4.98 -23.23 13.90
C GLN A 270 -4.11 -24.24 13.15
N GLU A 271 -4.18 -24.25 11.81
CA GLU A 271 -3.44 -25.20 10.96
C GLU A 271 -1.94 -24.89 10.85
N HIS A 272 -1.57 -23.61 10.93
CA HIS A 272 -0.20 -23.19 10.59
C HIS A 272 0.55 -22.45 11.69
N TRP A 273 -0.10 -21.64 12.52
CA TRP A 273 0.56 -20.64 13.37
C TRP A 273 0.29 -20.79 14.87
N SER A 274 -0.58 -21.71 15.27
CA SER A 274 -0.91 -22.00 16.67
C SER A 274 0.11 -22.95 17.33
N GLU A 275 0.04 -23.06 18.65
CA GLU A 275 0.76 -24.07 19.41
C GLU A 275 0.34 -25.50 19.03
N ALA A 276 -0.94 -25.70 18.69
CA ALA A 276 -1.43 -26.98 18.18
C ALA A 276 -0.76 -27.33 16.83
N ALA A 277 -0.58 -26.34 15.95
CA ALA A 277 0.15 -26.51 14.69
C ALA A 277 1.60 -26.94 14.92
N PHE A 278 2.27 -26.37 15.92
CA PHE A 278 3.63 -26.77 16.31
C PHE A 278 3.68 -28.25 16.72
N ASN A 279 2.81 -28.65 17.63
CA ASN A 279 2.74 -30.03 18.11
C ASN A 279 2.43 -31.02 16.97
N GLN A 280 1.53 -30.63 16.06
CA GLN A 280 1.23 -31.41 14.87
C GLN A 280 2.46 -31.56 13.97
N GLY A 281 3.23 -30.50 13.76
CA GLY A 281 4.49 -30.54 13.01
C GLY A 281 5.54 -31.46 13.64
N VAL A 282 5.67 -31.45 14.96
CA VAL A 282 6.56 -32.38 15.69
C VAL A 282 6.13 -33.83 15.44
N MET A 283 4.84 -34.13 15.53
CA MET A 283 4.31 -35.48 15.30
C MET A 283 4.55 -35.96 13.86
N GLU A 284 4.33 -35.10 12.87
CA GLU A 284 4.59 -35.40 11.46
C GLU A 284 6.06 -35.69 11.19
N SER A 285 6.97 -34.92 11.78
CA SER A 285 8.41 -35.14 11.64
C SER A 285 8.84 -36.47 12.27
N ARG A 286 8.29 -36.84 13.44
CA ARG A 286 8.51 -38.16 14.06
C ARG A 286 8.00 -39.31 13.19
N GLU A 287 6.81 -39.17 12.63
CA GLU A 287 6.24 -40.19 11.76
C GLU A 287 7.08 -40.38 10.49
N ASN A 288 7.48 -39.27 9.85
CA ASN A 288 8.36 -39.27 8.69
C ASN A 288 9.71 -39.93 9.01
N PHE A 289 10.31 -39.62 10.17
CA PHE A 289 11.53 -40.28 10.63
C PHE A 289 11.32 -41.78 10.86
N MET A 290 10.23 -42.20 11.49
CA MET A 290 9.94 -43.62 11.72
C MET A 290 9.74 -44.38 10.41
N ASN A 291 9.03 -43.78 9.45
CA ASN A 291 8.86 -44.34 8.12
C ASN A 291 10.21 -44.45 7.39
N PHE A 292 11.05 -43.40 7.45
CA PHE A 292 12.42 -43.45 6.92
C PHE A 292 13.25 -44.56 7.58
N MET A 293 13.21 -44.69 8.90
CA MET A 293 13.95 -45.71 9.64
C MET A 293 13.48 -47.13 9.33
N ARG A 294 12.18 -47.34 9.06
CA ARG A 294 11.65 -48.62 8.58
C ARG A 294 12.20 -48.96 7.21
N VAL A 295 12.17 -48.03 6.26
CA VAL A 295 12.76 -48.22 4.92
C VAL A 295 14.27 -48.46 5.03
N LEU A 296 14.97 -47.70 5.87
CA LEU A 296 16.39 -47.87 6.10
C LEU A 296 16.72 -49.25 6.68
N LYS A 297 15.93 -49.76 7.63
CA LYS A 297 16.23 -51.03 8.33
C LYS A 297 15.76 -52.28 7.57
N LEU A 298 14.58 -52.21 6.95
CA LEU A 298 13.86 -53.35 6.39
C LEU A 298 13.70 -53.28 4.86
N GLY A 299 14.14 -52.19 4.21
CA GLY A 299 14.05 -52.05 2.77
C GLY A 299 14.97 -53.04 2.03
N GLU A 300 14.41 -53.74 1.06
CA GLU A 300 15.10 -54.73 0.22
C GLU A 300 15.35 -54.21 -1.21
N SER A 301 15.30 -52.88 -1.41
CA SER A 301 15.58 -52.30 -2.72
C SER A 301 17.01 -52.58 -3.18
N ALA A 302 17.20 -52.78 -4.48
CA ALA A 302 18.53 -53.02 -5.08
C ALA A 302 19.56 -51.95 -4.71
N ILE A 303 19.10 -50.71 -4.45
CA ILE A 303 19.87 -49.66 -3.79
C ILE A 303 19.52 -49.72 -2.30
N SER A 304 20.36 -50.37 -1.49
CA SER A 304 20.19 -50.42 -0.03
C SER A 304 20.49 -49.04 0.56
N LEU A 305 19.50 -48.39 1.19
CA LEU A 305 19.71 -47.08 1.81
C LEU A 305 20.77 -47.12 2.92
N LYS A 306 21.02 -48.30 3.53
CA LYS A 306 22.06 -48.48 4.56
C LYS A 306 23.47 -48.26 4.00
N ASP A 307 23.65 -48.55 2.72
CA ASP A 307 24.95 -48.50 2.06
C ASP A 307 25.33 -47.07 1.65
N LEU A 308 24.38 -46.13 1.76
CA LEU A 308 24.61 -44.73 1.45
C LEU A 308 25.36 -44.00 2.58
N PRO A 309 26.31 -43.10 2.22
CA PRO A 309 26.93 -42.17 3.16
C PRO A 309 25.90 -41.42 4.03
N ALA A 310 26.24 -41.17 5.29
CA ALA A 310 25.34 -40.52 6.24
C ALA A 310 24.72 -39.19 5.72
N PRO A 311 25.48 -38.28 5.06
CA PRO A 311 24.89 -37.05 4.52
C PRO A 311 23.81 -37.30 3.45
N LEU A 312 23.96 -38.34 2.63
CA LEU A 312 22.94 -38.69 1.63
C LEU A 312 21.70 -39.29 2.28
N ARG A 313 21.86 -40.07 3.35
CA ARG A 313 20.72 -40.57 4.15
C ARG A 313 19.95 -39.41 4.80
N VAL A 314 20.65 -38.42 5.36
CA VAL A 314 20.04 -37.20 5.92
C VAL A 314 19.32 -36.40 4.83
N ALA A 315 19.93 -36.25 3.66
CA ALA A 315 19.28 -35.56 2.52
C ALA A 315 17.99 -36.26 2.10
N ILE A 316 17.99 -37.59 1.98
CA ILE A 316 16.76 -38.33 1.65
C ILE A 316 15.67 -38.09 2.70
N ALA A 317 16.03 -38.03 3.99
CA ALA A 317 15.07 -37.83 5.07
C ALA A 317 14.53 -36.39 5.16
N TYR A 318 15.38 -35.38 4.95
CA TYR A 318 15.07 -34.00 5.34
C TYR A 318 15.23 -32.95 4.24
N MET A 319 15.62 -33.31 3.01
CA MET A 319 15.81 -32.31 1.94
C MET A 319 14.51 -31.60 1.54
N LEU A 320 13.36 -32.29 1.61
CA LEU A 320 12.06 -31.65 1.35
C LEU A 320 11.74 -30.61 2.42
N LEU A 321 11.87 -30.97 3.70
CA LEU A 321 11.71 -30.04 4.82
C LEU A 321 12.66 -28.84 4.70
N TYR A 322 13.93 -29.07 4.37
CA TYR A 322 14.90 -28.01 4.14
C TYR A 322 14.43 -27.04 3.05
N ARG A 323 14.01 -27.56 1.90
CA ARG A 323 13.52 -26.73 0.78
C ARG A 323 12.26 -25.96 1.13
N GLU A 324 11.35 -26.56 1.90
CA GLU A 324 10.14 -25.88 2.39
C GLU A 324 10.50 -24.74 3.36
N CYS A 325 11.43 -24.96 4.28
CA CYS A 325 11.95 -23.92 5.16
C CYS A 325 12.62 -22.77 4.40
N VAL A 326 13.48 -23.07 3.42
CA VAL A 326 14.12 -22.06 2.56
C VAL A 326 13.06 -21.28 1.76
N LYS A 327 12.09 -21.99 1.17
CA LYS A 327 11.01 -21.37 0.39
C LYS A 327 10.08 -20.52 1.25
N ALA A 328 9.79 -20.94 2.48
CA ALA A 328 8.92 -20.21 3.39
C ALA A 328 9.46 -18.81 3.68
N GLY A 329 10.79 -18.68 3.83
CA GLY A 329 11.50 -17.42 4.02
C GLY A 329 11.02 -16.62 5.24
N GLY A 330 11.40 -15.35 5.29
CA GLY A 330 11.02 -14.45 6.38
C GLY A 330 11.85 -14.60 7.65
N ARG A 331 11.46 -13.87 8.70
CA ARG A 331 12.09 -13.95 10.03
C ARG A 331 11.57 -15.12 10.86
N LEU A 332 10.30 -15.46 10.69
CA LEU A 332 9.62 -16.57 11.36
C LEU A 332 9.10 -17.60 10.37
N LEU A 333 9.19 -18.87 10.75
CA LEU A 333 8.46 -19.95 10.09
C LEU A 333 7.06 -20.09 10.69
N SER A 334 6.15 -20.71 9.94
CA SER A 334 4.90 -21.21 10.52
C SER A 334 5.21 -22.18 11.67
N GLN A 335 4.37 -22.20 12.70
CA GLN A 335 4.57 -23.08 13.86
C GLN A 335 4.65 -24.56 13.45
N ARG A 336 3.84 -25.00 12.47
CA ARG A 336 3.91 -26.37 11.96
C ARG A 336 5.27 -26.72 11.37
N LEU A 337 5.79 -25.88 10.48
CA LEU A 337 7.10 -26.10 9.85
C LEU A 337 8.24 -25.98 10.86
N ARG A 338 8.12 -25.04 11.80
CA ARG A 338 9.02 -24.90 12.94
C ARG A 338 9.06 -26.16 13.80
N GLY A 339 7.91 -26.75 14.13
CA GLY A 339 7.82 -28.02 14.88
C GLY A 339 8.51 -29.17 14.16
N GLN A 340 8.31 -29.28 12.84
CA GLN A 340 9.00 -30.29 12.04
C GLN A 340 10.53 -30.12 12.07
N LEU A 341 11.00 -28.88 11.93
CA LEU A 341 12.43 -28.55 11.93
C LEU A 341 13.09 -28.78 13.30
N VAL A 342 12.44 -28.36 14.38
CA VAL A 342 12.91 -28.58 15.76
C VAL A 342 13.10 -30.07 16.04
N GLU A 343 12.10 -30.88 15.70
CA GLU A 343 12.20 -32.33 15.91
C GLU A 343 13.27 -32.97 15.01
N ALA A 344 13.40 -32.53 13.75
CA ALA A 344 14.44 -33.00 12.86
C ALA A 344 15.85 -32.71 13.42
N VAL A 345 16.07 -31.50 13.92
CA VAL A 345 17.34 -31.08 14.54
C VAL A 345 17.62 -31.91 15.80
N LYS A 346 16.62 -32.13 16.65
CA LYS A 346 16.74 -32.98 17.84
C LYS A 346 17.17 -34.40 17.48
N LEU A 347 16.59 -34.98 16.44
CA LEU A 347 16.94 -36.32 15.97
C LEU A 347 18.35 -36.40 15.38
N LEU A 348 18.86 -35.32 14.77
CA LEU A 348 20.21 -35.24 14.22
C LEU A 348 21.30 -35.04 15.28
N GLN A 349 21.01 -34.24 16.32
CA GLN A 349 21.97 -33.97 17.40
C GLN A 349 21.97 -35.04 18.50
N GLY A 350 20.92 -35.86 18.57
CA GLY A 350 20.77 -36.92 19.58
C GLY A 350 19.93 -36.52 20.78
N PHE A 351 19.55 -37.51 21.60
CA PHE A 351 18.59 -37.34 22.70
C PHE A 351 19.11 -36.55 23.92
N ASP A 352 20.41 -36.25 23.99
CA ASP A 352 21.06 -35.56 25.12
C ASP A 352 21.05 -34.03 25.02
N VAL A 353 20.45 -33.46 23.96
CA VAL A 353 20.35 -32.00 23.82
C VAL A 353 19.20 -31.46 24.67
N ASP A 354 19.47 -30.38 25.42
CA ASP A 354 18.46 -29.69 26.21
C ASP A 354 17.30 -29.25 25.31
N THR A 355 16.13 -29.82 25.58
CA THR A 355 14.96 -29.67 24.72
C THR A 355 14.43 -28.25 24.77
N GLU A 356 14.67 -27.50 25.85
CA GLU A 356 14.30 -26.09 25.93
C GLU A 356 15.14 -25.19 25.01
N ASP A 357 16.43 -25.47 24.87
CA ASP A 357 17.33 -24.64 24.06
C ASP A 357 17.04 -24.79 22.56
N VAL A 358 16.75 -26.02 22.09
CA VAL A 358 16.34 -26.26 20.69
C VAL A 358 14.95 -25.67 20.42
N ASN A 359 14.04 -25.77 21.39
CA ASN A 359 12.70 -25.18 21.29
C ASN A 359 12.72 -23.65 21.32
N LYS A 360 13.76 -23.00 21.84
CA LYS A 360 13.94 -21.53 21.81
C LYS A 360 14.79 -21.08 20.63
N GLY A 361 15.46 -22.01 19.95
CA GLY A 361 16.35 -21.73 18.81
C GLY A 361 15.67 -20.91 17.72
N HIS A 362 16.37 -19.88 17.25
CA HIS A 362 15.90 -19.09 16.10
C HIS A 362 15.95 -19.93 14.83
N HIS A 363 15.04 -19.67 13.88
CA HIS A 363 14.94 -20.39 12.60
C HIS A 363 16.31 -20.59 11.91
N HIS A 364 17.12 -19.53 11.82
CA HIS A 364 18.44 -19.57 11.19
C HIS A 364 19.41 -20.55 11.87
N GLN A 365 19.36 -20.67 13.20
CA GLN A 365 20.22 -21.60 13.95
C GLN A 365 19.82 -23.04 13.68
N LEU A 366 18.52 -23.32 13.70
CA LEU A 366 17.98 -24.65 13.40
C LEU A 366 18.29 -25.08 11.96
N MET A 367 18.17 -24.16 11.00
CA MET A 367 18.55 -24.40 9.61
C MET A 367 20.04 -24.68 9.46
N ALA A 368 20.91 -23.92 10.13
CA ALA A 368 22.35 -24.13 10.08
C ALA A 368 22.76 -25.53 10.59
N VAL A 369 22.09 -26.04 11.64
CA VAL A 369 22.31 -27.41 12.09
C VAL A 369 21.92 -28.41 11.01
N LEU A 370 20.74 -28.27 10.41
CA LEU A 370 20.29 -29.17 9.34
C LEU A 370 21.24 -29.12 8.13
N GLU A 371 21.66 -27.92 7.71
CA GLU A 371 22.61 -27.71 6.61
C GLU A 371 23.97 -28.37 6.84
N HIS A 372 24.46 -28.37 8.09
CA HIS A 372 25.72 -29.02 8.45
C HIS A 372 25.72 -30.52 8.16
N HIS A 373 24.56 -31.17 8.26
CA HIS A 373 24.39 -32.59 7.99
C HIS A 373 24.02 -32.90 6.53
N LEU A 374 23.75 -31.88 5.70
CA LEU A 374 23.40 -32.05 4.28
C LEU A 374 24.65 -31.98 3.37
N PRO A 375 24.64 -32.68 2.22
CA PRO A 375 25.70 -32.56 1.22
C PRO A 375 25.78 -31.13 0.67
N LEU A 376 26.99 -30.54 0.70
CA LEU A 376 27.23 -29.14 0.28
C LEU A 376 26.74 -28.80 -1.13
N PHE A 377 26.78 -29.76 -2.06
CA PHE A 377 26.33 -29.54 -3.45
C PHE A 377 24.80 -29.39 -3.56
N LEU A 378 24.04 -29.96 -2.62
CA LEU A 378 22.58 -29.82 -2.56
C LEU A 378 22.16 -28.49 -1.92
N VAL A 379 22.91 -28.03 -0.92
CA VAL A 379 22.67 -26.74 -0.26
C VAL A 379 22.98 -25.57 -1.21
N LYS A 380 24.15 -25.60 -1.88
CA LYS A 380 24.56 -24.53 -2.82
C LYS A 380 23.68 -24.39 -4.05
N ALA A 381 23.09 -25.49 -4.56
CA ALA A 381 22.15 -25.42 -5.68
C ALA A 381 20.82 -24.72 -5.34
N SER A 382 20.53 -24.53 -4.04
CA SER A 382 19.28 -23.96 -3.54
C SER A 382 19.37 -22.45 -3.24
N SER A 383 20.55 -21.84 -3.40
CA SER A 383 20.83 -20.43 -3.06
C SER A 383 20.96 -19.52 -4.30
N HIS A 384 20.45 -19.97 -5.46
CA HIS A 384 20.41 -19.23 -6.72
C HIS A 384 18.99 -18.91 -7.16
#